data_AF-A0A936H271-F1
#
_entry.id   AF-A0A936H271-F1
#
_cell.length_a   1.000
_cell.length_b   1.000
_cell.length_c   1.000
_cell.angle_alpha   90.00
_cell.angle_beta   90.00
_cell.angle_gamma   90.00
#
_symmetry.space_group_name_H-M   'P 1'
#
loop_
_entity.id
_entity.type
_entity.pdbx_description
1 polymer ?
#
loop_
_entity_poly.entity_id
_entity_poly.type
_entity_poly.pdbx_seq_one_letter_code
_entity_poly.pdbx_strand_id
1 'polypeptide(L)'
;MGLSIYVLGMTLMRLATGSVLRKISPKVILHASLGFVLAGVLTMQLASSLAVSIFGLFVLGLGLAGGFPIMFGFVGGRFTELSGTAFSLVIVAALIGNMLINYLMGAIAQSAGVVYLTWVAAAEWVAMALLVWAIGRRLEKTV
;
A
#
# COMPACT_ATOMS: atom_id res chain seq x y z
N MET A 1 -20.43 0.32 -3.99
CA MET A 1 -19.83 0.42 -5.34
C MET A 1 -18.35 0.78 -5.31
N GLY A 2 -17.92 1.86 -4.63
CA GLY A 2 -16.50 2.25 -4.57
C GLY A 2 -15.53 1.20 -4.02
N LEU A 3 -15.87 0.53 -2.90
CA LEU A 3 -15.04 -0.54 -2.33
C LEU A 3 -14.87 -1.73 -3.28
N SER A 4 -15.92 -2.10 -4.02
CA SER A 4 -15.88 -3.20 -4.98
C SER A 4 -14.91 -2.90 -6.14
N ILE A 5 -14.89 -1.66 -6.63
CA ILE A 5 -13.96 -1.20 -7.67
C ILE A 5 -12.51 -1.21 -7.16
N TYR A 6 -12.30 -0.74 -5.93
CA TYR A 6 -10.99 -0.78 -5.27
C TYR A 6 -10.45 -2.22 -5.16
N VAL A 7 -11.29 -3.16 -4.69
CA VAL A 7 -10.93 -4.58 -4.59
C VAL A 7 -10.72 -5.21 -5.97
N LEU A 8 -11.50 -4.80 -6.98
CA LEU A 8 -11.31 -5.25 -8.36
C LEU A 8 -9.93 -4.84 -8.89
N GLY A 9 -9.55 -3.57 -8.75
CA GLY A 9 -8.22 -3.09 -9.13
C GLY A 9 -7.12 -3.87 -8.42
N MET A 10 -7.25 -4.05 -7.10
CA MET A 10 -6.29 -4.84 -6.32
C MET A 10 -6.17 -6.28 -6.82
N THR A 11 -7.28 -6.93 -7.15
CA THR A 11 -7.30 -8.31 -7.64
C THR A 11 -6.63 -8.43 -9.00
N LEU A 12 -6.94 -7.52 -9.93
CA LEU A 12 -6.32 -7.50 -11.25
C LEU A 12 -4.81 -7.30 -11.18
N MET A 13 -4.35 -6.36 -10.35
CA MET A 13 -2.91 -6.12 -10.21
C MET A 13 -2.21 -7.28 -9.50
N ARG A 14 -2.87 -7.96 -8.54
CA ARG A 14 -2.34 -9.19 -7.94
C ARG A 14 -2.17 -10.29 -8.99
N LEU A 15 -3.16 -10.52 -9.83
CA LEU A 15 -3.08 -11.48 -10.94
C LEU A 15 -1.96 -11.12 -11.91
N ALA A 16 -1.86 -9.84 -12.31
CA ALA A 16 -0.79 -9.36 -13.17
C ALA A 16 0.60 -9.54 -12.52
N THR A 17 0.70 -9.30 -11.21
CA THR A 17 1.96 -9.44 -10.47
C THR A 17 2.41 -10.90 -10.36
N GLY A 18 1.47 -11.81 -10.09
CA GLY A 18 1.75 -13.25 -10.02
C GLY A 18 2.01 -13.93 -11.37
N SER A 19 1.54 -13.33 -12.47
CA SER A 19 1.66 -13.89 -13.82
C SER A 19 2.70 -13.15 -14.68
N VAL A 20 2.35 -11.97 -15.18
CA VAL A 20 3.10 -11.20 -16.19
C VAL A 20 4.33 -10.52 -15.57
N LEU A 21 4.20 -9.93 -14.38
CA LEU A 21 5.29 -9.18 -13.74
C LEU A 21 6.22 -10.09 -12.91
N ARG A 22 6.03 -11.41 -12.92
CA ARG A 22 6.85 -12.37 -12.16
C ARG A 22 8.35 -12.29 -12.50
N LYS A 23 8.68 -11.85 -13.71
CA LYS A 23 10.07 -11.70 -14.21
C LYS A 23 10.71 -10.37 -13.82
N ILE A 24 9.94 -9.40 -13.31
CA ILE A 24 10.43 -8.07 -12.94
C ILE A 24 10.92 -8.09 -11.49
N SER A 25 12.00 -7.35 -11.22
CA SER A 25 12.56 -7.26 -9.88
C SER A 25 11.53 -6.72 -8.87
N PRO A 26 11.36 -7.34 -7.68
CA PRO A 26 10.39 -6.89 -6.68
C PRO A 26 10.55 -5.42 -6.26
N LYS A 27 11.78 -4.89 -6.27
CA LYS A 27 12.07 -3.46 -6.01
C LYS A 27 11.37 -2.52 -7.01
N VAL A 28 11.38 -2.87 -8.30
CA VAL A 28 10.75 -2.07 -9.37
C VAL A 28 9.24 -2.08 -9.21
N ILE A 29 8.66 -3.25 -8.90
CA ILE A 29 7.22 -3.38 -8.67
C ILE A 29 6.79 -2.56 -7.45
N LEU A 30 7.59 -2.58 -6.37
CA LEU A 30 7.31 -1.78 -5.16
C LEU A 30 7.33 -0.27 -5.44
N HIS A 31 8.30 0.23 -6.21
CA HIS A 31 8.33 1.64 -6.60
C HIS A 31 7.19 2.02 -7.56
N ALA A 32 6.86 1.15 -8.52
CA ALA A 32 5.70 1.36 -9.38
C ALA A 32 4.39 1.40 -8.57
N SER A 33 4.23 0.49 -7.60
CA SER A 33 3.12 0.47 -6.64
C SER A 33 3.00 1.79 -5.89
N LEU A 34 4.10 2.33 -5.35
CA LEU A 34 4.08 3.66 -4.71
C LEU A 34 3.62 4.76 -5.67
N GLY A 35 4.05 4.73 -6.92
CA GLY A 35 3.59 5.67 -7.95
C GLY A 35 2.08 5.57 -8.20
N PHE A 36 1.53 4.36 -8.30
CA PHE A 36 0.09 4.16 -8.45
C PHE A 36 -0.70 4.61 -7.22
N VAL A 37 -0.21 4.37 -6.00
CA VAL A 37 -0.89 4.88 -4.78
C VAL A 37 -0.90 6.41 -4.78
N LEU A 38 0.21 7.06 -5.13
CA LEU A 38 0.26 8.52 -5.23
C LEU A 38 -0.76 9.04 -6.25
N ALA A 39 -0.79 8.44 -7.45
CA ALA A 39 -1.74 8.81 -8.48
C ALA A 39 -3.20 8.63 -8.02
N GLY A 40 -3.51 7.54 -7.32
CA GLY A 40 -4.83 7.29 -6.73
C GLY A 40 -5.22 8.32 -5.66
N VAL A 41 -4.30 8.67 -4.77
CA VAL A 41 -4.55 9.70 -3.73
C VAL A 41 -4.76 11.08 -4.36
N LEU A 42 -3.90 11.49 -5.31
CA LEU A 42 -4.02 12.78 -5.99
C LEU A 42 -5.31 12.89 -6.81
N THR A 43 -5.68 11.83 -7.54
CA THR A 43 -6.94 11.80 -8.28
C THR A 43 -8.15 11.88 -7.36
N MET A 44 -8.09 11.27 -6.17
CA MET A 44 -9.15 11.41 -5.16
C MET A 44 -9.21 12.80 -4.53
N GLN A 45 -8.09 13.49 -4.33
CA GLN A 45 -8.07 14.87 -3.81
C GLN A 45 -8.60 15.89 -4.83
N LEU A 46 -8.30 15.70 -6.11
CA LEU A 46 -8.70 16.58 -7.21
C LEU A 46 -10.04 16.16 -7.85
N ALA A 47 -10.72 15.16 -7.29
CA ALA A 47 -11.93 14.61 -7.87
C ALA A 47 -13.08 15.64 -7.81
N SER A 48 -13.48 16.14 -8.99
CA SER A 48 -14.65 17.00 -9.17
C SER A 48 -15.93 16.22 -9.48
N SER A 49 -15.83 14.92 -9.75
CA SER A 49 -16.96 14.06 -10.11
C SER A 49 -16.84 12.65 -9.53
N LEU A 50 -18.00 11.98 -9.35
CA LEU A 50 -18.06 10.61 -8.85
C LEU A 50 -17.26 9.63 -9.71
N ALA A 51 -17.25 9.82 -11.04
CA ALA A 51 -16.49 8.97 -11.96
C ALA A 51 -14.98 9.07 -11.71
N VAL A 52 -14.47 10.28 -11.46
CA VAL A 52 -13.05 10.50 -11.14
C VAL A 52 -12.69 9.88 -9.79
N SER A 53 -13.57 9.96 -8.78
CA SER A 53 -13.35 9.29 -7.49
C SER A 53 -13.32 7.76 -7.62
N ILE A 54 -14.21 7.17 -8.44
CA ILE A 54 -14.24 5.73 -8.70
C ILE A 54 -12.95 5.29 -9.42
N PHE A 55 -12.49 6.06 -10.40
CA PHE A 55 -11.22 5.81 -11.07
C PHE A 55 -10.03 5.92 -10.10
N GLY A 56 -10.01 6.95 -9.24
CA GLY A 56 -8.98 7.09 -8.20
C GLY A 56 -8.92 5.89 -7.26
N LEU A 57 -10.08 5.38 -6.82
CA LEU A 57 -10.18 4.16 -6.01
C LEU A 57 -9.65 2.92 -6.76
N PHE A 58 -9.95 2.78 -8.06
CA PHE A 58 -9.42 1.70 -8.87
C PHE A 58 -7.89 1.74 -8.92
N VAL A 59 -7.31 2.92 -9.20
CA VAL A 59 -5.86 3.14 -9.28
C VAL A 59 -5.18 2.91 -7.93
N LEU A 60 -5.79 3.35 -6.83
CA LEU A 60 -5.34 3.06 -5.46
C LEU A 60 -5.28 1.55 -5.20
N GLY A 61 -6.30 0.81 -5.65
CA GLY A 61 -6.34 -0.66 -5.58
C GLY A 61 -5.17 -1.31 -6.33
N LEU A 62 -4.86 -0.82 -7.54
CA LEU A 62 -3.70 -1.30 -8.31
C LEU A 62 -2.40 -1.07 -7.52
N GLY A 63 -2.19 0.13 -6.97
CA GLY A 63 -0.97 0.46 -6.24
C GLY A 63 -0.75 -0.40 -5.00
N LEU A 64 -1.79 -0.65 -4.22
CA LEU A 64 -1.71 -1.40 -2.96
C LEU A 64 -1.57 -2.92 -3.14
N ALA A 65 -1.77 -3.45 -4.35
CA ALA A 65 -1.67 -4.88 -4.63
C ALA A 65 -0.29 -5.49 -4.33
N GLY A 66 0.78 -4.75 -4.61
CA GLY A 66 2.16 -5.23 -4.51
C GLY A 66 2.77 -5.19 -3.11
N GLY A 67 2.28 -4.31 -2.22
CA GLY A 67 2.94 -4.03 -0.94
C GLY A 67 3.11 -5.26 -0.05
N PHE A 68 2.00 -5.90 0.30
CA PHE A 68 1.99 -7.09 1.17
C PHE A 68 2.80 -8.28 0.61
N PRO A 69 2.52 -8.80 -0.60
CA PRO A 69 3.20 -9.99 -1.10
C PRO A 69 4.70 -9.76 -1.34
N ILE A 70 5.13 -8.56 -1.76
CA ILE A 70 6.55 -8.25 -1.96
C ILE A 70 7.29 -8.23 -0.63
N MET A 71 6.74 -7.53 0.37
CA MET A 71 7.36 -7.44 1.70
C MET A 71 7.44 -8.81 2.39
N PHE A 72 6.42 -9.65 2.24
CA PHE A 72 6.47 -11.03 2.72
C PHE A 72 7.50 -11.87 1.97
N GLY A 73 7.63 -11.71 0.65
CA GLY A 73 8.70 -12.33 -0.12
C GLY A 73 10.10 -11.97 0.40
N PHE A 74 10.33 -10.70 0.75
CA PHE A 74 11.58 -10.25 1.35
C PHE A 74 11.85 -10.89 2.73
N VAL A 75 10.86 -10.90 3.61
CA VAL A 75 10.99 -11.46 4.96
C VAL A 75 11.27 -12.97 4.90
N GLY A 76 10.53 -13.70 4.05
CA GLY A 76 10.71 -15.14 3.87
C GLY A 76 12.08 -15.50 3.28
N GLY A 77 12.58 -14.68 2.34
CA GLY A 77 13.92 -14.88 1.78
C GLY A 77 15.06 -14.52 2.73
N ARG A 78 14.85 -13.55 3.64
CA ARG A 78 15.89 -13.07 4.57
C ARG A 78 15.99 -13.89 5.86
N PHE A 79 14.87 -14.47 6.30
CA PHE A 79 14.76 -15.28 7.52
C PHE A 79 14.25 -16.69 7.19
N THR A 80 14.96 -17.41 6.32
CA THR A 80 14.54 -18.74 5.85
C THR A 80 14.36 -19.75 6.99
N GLU A 81 15.30 -19.78 7.94
CA GLU A 81 15.29 -20.71 9.08
C GLU A 81 14.25 -20.34 10.16
N LEU A 82 13.86 -19.07 10.26
CA LEU A 82 12.96 -18.54 11.30
C LEU A 82 11.70 -17.88 10.68
N SER A 83 11.31 -18.35 9.50
CA SER A 83 10.27 -17.72 8.68
C SER A 83 8.93 -17.60 9.41
N GLY A 84 8.53 -18.63 10.18
CA GLY A 84 7.31 -18.60 10.99
C GLY A 84 7.29 -17.47 12.01
N THR A 85 8.39 -17.28 12.76
CA THR A 85 8.50 -16.19 13.75
C THR A 85 8.59 -14.83 13.07
N ALA A 86 9.38 -14.71 11.99
CA ALA A 86 9.53 -13.46 11.26
C ALA A 86 8.21 -12.99 10.64
N PHE A 87 7.44 -13.90 10.02
CA PHE A 87 6.12 -13.58 9.50
C PHE A 87 5.14 -13.21 10.61
N SER A 88 5.14 -13.91 11.74
CA SER A 88 4.27 -13.60 12.87
C SER A 88 4.49 -12.18 13.39
N LEU A 89 5.75 -11.76 13.57
CA LEU A 89 6.08 -10.40 14.02
C LEU A 89 5.62 -9.34 13.01
N VAL A 90 5.82 -9.59 11.71
CA VAL A 90 5.38 -8.66 10.65
C VAL A 90 3.86 -8.55 10.60
N ILE A 91 3.14 -9.67 10.75
CA ILE A 91 1.67 -9.68 10.81
C ILE A 91 1.17 -8.90 12.02
N VAL A 92 1.75 -9.12 13.21
CA VAL A 92 1.37 -8.38 14.43
C VAL A 92 1.58 -6.88 14.22
N ALA A 93 2.73 -6.47 13.69
CA ALA A 93 2.99 -5.07 13.37
C ALA A 93 1.98 -4.50 12.36
N ALA A 94 1.65 -5.26 11.30
CA ALA A 94 0.68 -4.84 10.30
C ALA A 94 -0.74 -4.69 10.86
N LEU A 95 -1.16 -5.61 11.74
CA LEU A 95 -2.48 -5.56 12.39
C LEU A 95 -2.60 -4.39 13.37
N ILE A 96 -1.56 -4.14 14.17
CA ILE A 96 -1.50 -2.97 15.05
C ILE A 96 -1.59 -1.69 14.23
N GLY A 97 -0.82 -1.59 13.14
CA GLY A 97 -0.87 -0.44 12.23
C GLY A 97 -2.27 -0.25 11.64
N ASN A 98 -2.87 -1.29 11.09
CA ASN A 98 -4.22 -1.23 10.52
C ASN A 98 -5.27 -0.80 11.55
N MET A 99 -5.22 -1.33 12.77
CA MET A 99 -6.14 -0.97 13.84
C MET A 99 -5.97 0.50 14.26
N LEU A 100 -4.72 0.94 14.44
CA LEU A 100 -4.41 2.32 14.84
C LEU A 100 -4.90 3.33 13.80
N ILE A 101 -4.58 3.11 12.53
CA ILE A 101 -4.99 3.99 11.43
C ILE A 101 -6.52 4.04 11.31
N ASN A 102 -7.20 2.89 11.29
CA ASN A 102 -8.66 2.87 11.15
C ASN A 102 -9.34 3.58 12.34
N TYR A 103 -8.82 3.41 13.55
CA TYR A 103 -9.31 4.13 14.73
C TYR A 103 -9.12 5.65 14.58
N LEU A 104 -7.93 6.10 14.19
CA LEU A 104 -7.63 7.52 13.96
C LEU A 104 -8.50 8.11 12.85
N MET A 105 -8.70 7.39 11.75
CA MET A 105 -9.61 7.80 10.68
C MET A 105 -11.04 7.95 11.18
N GLY A 106 -11.53 7.03 12.01
CA GLY A 106 -12.85 7.12 12.64
C GLY A 106 -12.99 8.36 13.52
N ALA A 107 -12.00 8.64 14.36
CA ALA A 107 -11.98 9.82 15.21
C ALA A 107 -11.93 11.13 14.41
N ILE A 108 -11.12 11.19 13.35
CA ILE A 108 -11.02 12.35 12.46
C ILE A 108 -12.33 12.56 11.69
N ALA A 109 -12.93 11.49 11.16
CA ALA A 109 -14.18 11.58 10.43
C ALA A 109 -15.33 12.10 11.30
N GLN A 110 -15.36 11.74 12.59
CA GLN A 110 -16.37 12.22 13.55
C GLN A 110 -16.15 13.69 13.96
N SER A 111 -14.90 14.12 14.12
CA SER A 111 -14.58 15.45 14.66
C SER A 111 -14.38 16.53 13.61
N ALA A 112 -13.68 16.22 12.51
CA ALA A 112 -13.28 17.16 11.47
C ALA A 112 -14.00 16.93 10.13
N GLY A 113 -14.69 15.78 9.98
CA GLY A 113 -15.43 15.41 8.78
C GLY A 113 -14.63 14.59 7.77
N VAL A 114 -15.35 13.96 6.84
CA VAL A 114 -14.82 12.95 5.89
C VAL A 114 -13.79 13.52 4.91
N VAL A 115 -13.78 14.84 4.70
CA VAL A 115 -12.84 15.51 3.77
C VAL A 115 -11.38 15.34 4.20
N TYR A 116 -11.10 15.22 5.50
CA TYR A 116 -9.74 15.04 6.00
C TYR A 116 -9.18 13.64 5.78
N LEU A 117 -10.01 12.66 5.39
CA LEU A 117 -9.54 11.29 5.16
C LEU A 117 -8.58 11.20 3.97
N THR A 118 -8.74 12.04 2.95
CA THR A 118 -7.82 12.08 1.80
C THR A 118 -6.46 12.70 2.17
N TRP A 119 -6.43 13.58 3.17
CA TRP A 119 -5.19 14.12 3.75
C TRP A 119 -4.47 13.08 4.61
N VAL A 120 -5.21 12.29 5.38
CA VAL A 120 -4.66 11.16 6.13
C VAL A 120 -4.03 10.15 5.16
N ALA A 121 -4.73 9.78 4.07
CA ALA A 121 -4.20 8.89 3.05
C ALA A 121 -2.92 9.42 2.38
N ALA A 122 -2.81 10.74 2.17
CA ALA A 122 -1.59 11.36 1.66
C ALA A 122 -0.45 11.29 2.69
N ALA A 123 -0.72 11.53 3.97
CA ALA A 123 0.26 11.38 5.04
C ALA A 123 0.77 9.93 5.16
N GLU A 124 -0.11 8.95 5.03
CA GLU A 124 0.26 7.53 4.99
C GLU A 124 1.15 7.21 3.80
N TRP A 125 0.83 7.75 2.62
CA TRP A 125 1.67 7.57 1.45
C TRP A 125 3.08 8.13 1.67
N VAL A 126 3.20 9.32 2.26
CA VAL A 126 4.50 9.92 2.60
C VAL A 126 5.26 9.01 3.57
N ALA A 127 4.59 8.49 4.61
CA ALA A 127 5.21 7.57 5.55
C ALA A 127 5.71 6.29 4.85
N MET A 128 4.90 5.68 3.97
CA MET A 128 5.29 4.53 3.17
C MET A 128 6.49 4.83 2.26
N ALA A 129 6.50 5.97 1.58
CA ALA A 129 7.60 6.38 0.71
C ALA A 129 8.91 6.57 1.49
N LEU A 130 8.85 7.21 2.66
CA LEU A 130 10.01 7.38 3.55
C LEU A 130 10.55 6.06 4.06
N LEU A 131 9.67 5.12 4.44
CA LEU A 131 10.07 3.78 4.90
C LEU A 131 10.73 2.98 3.78
N VAL A 132 10.14 2.95 2.58
CA VAL A 132 10.73 2.24 1.44
C VAL A 132 12.10 2.82 1.08
N TRP A 133 12.24 4.14 1.10
CA TRP A 133 13.52 4.81 0.88
C TRP A 133 14.55 4.48 1.99
N ALA A 134 14.14 4.50 3.26
CA ALA A 134 15.01 4.20 4.38
C ALA A 134 15.48 2.74 4.36
N ILE A 135 14.58 1.80 4.04
CA ILE A 135 14.89 0.38 3.88
C ILE A 135 15.84 0.19 2.69
N GLY A 136 15.56 0.83 1.55
CA GLY A 136 16.43 0.78 0.37
C GLY A 136 17.87 1.20 0.69
N ARG A 137 18.03 2.34 1.38
CA ARG A 137 19.35 2.84 1.81
C ARG A 137 20.07 1.93 2.79
N ARG A 138 19.36 1.25 3.69
CA ARG A 138 19.98 0.32 4.64
C ARG A 138 20.38 -0.99 3.96
N LEU A 139 19.60 -1.46 3.00
CA LEU A 139 19.92 -2.68 2.25
C LEU A 139 21.15 -2.50 1.35
N GLU A 140 21.36 -1.32 0.76
CA GLU A 140 22.55 -1.02 -0.05
C GLU A 140 23.85 -0.89 0.78
N LYS A 141 23.75 -0.57 2.08
CA LYS A 141 24.91 -0.46 2.98
C LYS A 141 25.39 -1.79 3.57
N THR A 142 24.70 -2.89 3.30
CA THR A 142 25.00 -4.21 3.89
C THR A 142 25.58 -5.19 2.86
N VAL A 143 25.95 -4.69 1.68
CA VAL A 143 26.68 -5.39 0.61
C VAL A 143 27.97 -4.64 0.35
#